data_AF-A0A935QTL1-F1
#
_entry.id   AF-A0A935QTL1-F1
#
_cell.length_a   1.000
_cell.length_b   1.000
_cell.length_c   1.000
_cell.angle_alpha   90.00
_cell.angle_beta   90.00
_cell.angle_gamma   90.00
#
_symmetry.space_group_name_H-M   'P 1'
#
loop_
_entity.id
_entity.type
_entity.pdbx_description
1 polymer ?
#
loop_
_entity_poly.entity_id
_entity_poly.type
_entity_poly.pdbx_seq_one_letter_code
_entity_poly.pdbx_strand_id
1 'polypeptide(L)'
;MYLRSRTMFTCKDRRGETFGLAPTAEEVVTDYVRATARSYRNLPVTVFQQNTKFRDEIRPRFGLLRVKEFLMKDAYSFDMDTDALDVSYTAMHDAYLRIFRRLGLEAFRRRRRPGRHRRVRLA
;
A
#
# COMPACT_ATOMS: atom_id res chain seq x y z
N MET A 1 12.99 1.03 -0.74
CA MET A 1 12.57 1.99 0.31
C MET A 1 12.66 1.41 1.73
N TYR A 2 12.23 0.17 1.96
CA TYR A 2 12.11 -0.44 3.30
C TYR A 2 13.37 -1.09 3.89
N LEU A 3 14.35 -1.46 3.05
CA LEU A 3 15.64 -2.01 3.51
C LEU A 3 16.43 -1.00 4.37
N ARG A 4 16.31 0.30 4.08
CA ARG A 4 17.01 1.36 4.83
C ARG A 4 16.34 1.68 6.17
N SER A 5 15.04 1.45 6.31
CA SER A 5 14.30 1.74 7.54
C SER A 5 14.26 0.58 8.53
N ARG A 6 14.91 -0.56 8.20
CA ARG A 6 14.88 -1.81 8.98
C ARG A 6 13.46 -2.30 9.34
N THR A 7 12.46 -1.93 8.55
CA THR A 7 11.05 -2.28 8.81
C THR A 7 10.63 -3.56 8.07
N MET A 8 11.46 -4.06 7.17
CA MET A 8 11.16 -5.23 6.36
C MET A 8 11.83 -6.47 6.98
N PHE A 9 11.03 -7.50 7.21
CA PHE A 9 11.59 -8.81 7.54
C PHE A 9 12.30 -9.41 6.34
N THR A 10 13.38 -10.13 6.61
CA THR A 10 14.08 -10.92 5.60
C THR A 10 14.17 -12.36 6.08
N CYS A 11 13.99 -13.30 5.16
CA CYS A 11 14.20 -14.72 5.38
C CYS A 11 15.15 -15.27 4.30
N LYS A 12 15.81 -16.38 4.60
CA LYS A 12 16.63 -17.10 3.63
C LYS A 12 15.95 -18.42 3.29
N ASP A 13 15.91 -18.77 2.01
CA ASP A 13 15.39 -20.07 1.58
C ASP A 13 16.44 -21.18 1.75
N ARG A 14 16.09 -22.40 1.31
CA ARG A 14 16.97 -23.57 1.36
C ARG A 14 18.20 -23.45 0.46
N ARG A 15 18.19 -22.56 -0.54
CA ARG A 15 19.29 -22.30 -1.47
C ARG A 15 20.17 -21.14 -0.99
N GLY A 16 19.82 -20.49 0.11
CA GLY A 16 20.52 -19.35 0.68
C GLY A 16 20.12 -18.00 0.06
N GLU A 17 19.14 -17.98 -0.85
CA GLU A 17 18.58 -16.76 -1.44
C GLU A 17 17.79 -15.98 -0.38
N THR A 18 17.91 -14.65 -0.39
CA THR A 18 17.26 -13.77 0.60
C THR A 18 15.97 -13.19 0.05
N PHE A 19 14.86 -13.43 0.74
CA PHE A 19 13.53 -12.93 0.43
C PHE A 19 13.08 -11.90 1.46
N GLY A 20 12.33 -10.90 1.00
CA GLY A 20 11.68 -9.93 1.88
C GLY A 20 10.22 -10.30 2.10
N LEU A 21 9.76 -10.30 3.35
CA LEU A 21 8.33 -10.37 3.61
C LEU A 21 7.72 -8.98 3.42
N ALA A 22 6.72 -8.89 2.56
CA ALA A 22 6.17 -7.63 2.09
C ALA A 22 5.51 -6.82 3.23
N PRO A 23 6.04 -5.62 3.56
CA PRO A 23 5.38 -4.70 4.48
C PRO A 23 4.20 -3.94 3.84
N THR A 24 4.18 -3.95 2.51
CA THR A 24 3.21 -3.37 1.57
C THR A 24 3.55 -3.89 0.14
N ALA A 25 2.74 -3.62 -0.88
CA ALA A 25 2.83 -4.27 -2.20
C ALA A 25 2.95 -3.32 -3.41
N GLU A 26 3.39 -2.07 -3.22
CA GLU A 26 3.52 -1.05 -4.27
C GLU A 26 4.29 -1.55 -5.48
N GLU A 27 5.48 -2.13 -5.26
CA GLU A 27 6.36 -2.62 -6.34
C GLU A 27 5.70 -3.77 -7.11
N VAL A 28 5.19 -4.79 -6.40
CA VAL A 28 4.57 -5.97 -7.02
C VAL A 28 3.32 -5.60 -7.82
N VAL A 29 2.48 -4.70 -7.28
CA VAL A 29 1.26 -4.28 -7.97
C VAL A 29 1.59 -3.41 -9.18
N THR A 30 2.63 -2.56 -9.10
CA THR A 30 3.10 -1.77 -10.24
C THR A 30 3.58 -2.68 -11.37
N ASP A 31 4.38 -3.71 -11.06
CA ASP A 31 4.83 -4.67 -12.06
C ASP A 31 3.67 -5.46 -12.68
N TYR A 32 2.67 -5.86 -11.86
CA TYR A 32 1.47 -6.52 -12.33
C TYR A 32 0.64 -5.65 -13.30
N VAL A 33 0.38 -4.38 -12.92
CA VAL A 33 -0.39 -3.45 -13.76
C VAL A 33 0.38 -3.11 -15.02
N ARG A 34 1.70 -2.93 -14.96
CA ARG A 34 2.56 -2.76 -16.13
C ARG A 34 2.41 -3.90 -17.14
N ALA A 35 2.28 -5.15 -16.66
CA ALA A 35 2.13 -6.31 -17.53
C ALA A 35 0.73 -6.41 -18.17
N THR A 36 -0.31 -5.96 -17.47
CA THR A 36 -1.73 -6.18 -17.81
C THR A 36 -2.42 -4.97 -18.45
N ALA A 37 -2.14 -3.75 -17.99
CA ALA A 37 -2.70 -2.49 -18.50
C ALA A 37 -1.72 -1.82 -19.49
N ARG A 38 -1.63 -2.36 -20.71
CA ARG A 38 -0.69 -1.90 -21.75
C ARG A 38 -1.16 -0.72 -22.60
N SER A 39 -2.40 -0.29 -22.42
CA SER A 39 -3.01 0.81 -23.19
C SER A 39 -3.71 1.78 -22.24
N TYR A 40 -3.70 3.06 -22.61
CA TYR A 40 -4.45 4.11 -21.91
C TYR A 40 -5.95 3.79 -21.82
N ARG A 41 -6.49 3.02 -22.76
CA ARG A 41 -7.90 2.58 -22.75
C ARG A 41 -8.23 1.62 -21.61
N ASN A 42 -7.22 1.02 -20.99
CA ASN A 42 -7.40 0.14 -19.84
C ASN A 42 -7.39 0.92 -18.51
N LEU A 43 -7.20 2.25 -18.56
CA LEU A 43 -7.21 3.13 -17.40
C LEU A 43 -8.52 3.93 -17.36
N PRO A 44 -9.03 4.26 -16.16
CA PRO A 44 -8.44 4.01 -14.84
C PRO A 44 -8.60 2.55 -14.38
N VAL A 45 -7.63 2.06 -13.59
CA VAL A 45 -7.74 0.75 -12.93
C VAL A 45 -7.39 0.87 -11.46
N THR A 46 -8.18 0.20 -10.61
CA THR A 46 -7.89 0.06 -9.18
C THR A 46 -7.78 -1.42 -8.83
N VAL A 47 -6.62 -1.83 -8.33
CA VAL A 47 -6.37 -3.20 -7.87
C VAL A 47 -6.32 -3.19 -6.35
N PHE A 48 -6.96 -4.17 -5.71
CA PHE A 48 -6.89 -4.33 -4.27
C PHE A 48 -6.68 -5.79 -3.88
N GLN A 49 -6.12 -5.99 -2.69
CA GLN A 49 -6.01 -7.30 -2.10
C GLN A 49 -6.30 -7.21 -0.60
N GLN A 50 -6.65 -8.35 0.00
CA GLN A 50 -6.64 -8.56 1.43
C GLN A 50 -5.58 -9.61 1.71
N ASN A 51 -4.48 -9.21 2.33
CA ASN A 51 -3.34 -10.11 2.53
C ASN A 51 -2.62 -9.79 3.85
N THR A 52 -2.01 -10.81 4.44
CA THR A 52 -1.16 -10.68 5.61
C THR A 52 0.11 -9.92 5.24
N LYS A 53 0.45 -8.92 6.06
CA LYS A 53 1.66 -8.09 5.90
C LYS A 53 2.55 -8.25 7.12
N PHE A 54 3.84 -8.05 6.90
CA PHE A 54 4.85 -8.19 7.93
C PHE A 54 5.65 -6.89 8.07
N ARG A 55 5.73 -6.35 9.28
CA ARG A 55 6.54 -5.16 9.59
C ARG A 55 7.37 -5.44 10.81
N ASP A 56 8.68 -5.29 10.69
CA ASP A 56 9.59 -5.49 11.82
C ASP A 56 9.52 -4.30 12.79
N GLU A 57 8.43 -4.28 13.55
CA GLU A 57 8.15 -3.26 14.55
C GLU A 57 9.02 -3.50 15.78
N ILE A 58 9.90 -2.54 16.08
CA ILE A 58 10.88 -2.64 17.18
C ILE A 58 10.15 -2.80 18.53
N ARG A 59 8.98 -2.16 18.70
CA ARG A 59 8.20 -2.23 19.95
C ARG A 59 6.71 -2.49 19.68
N PRO A 60 6.29 -3.75 19.53
CA PRO A 60 4.87 -4.11 19.43
C PRO A 60 4.14 -3.75 20.73
N ARG A 61 2.99 -3.07 20.63
CA ARG A 61 2.21 -2.59 21.79
C ARG A 61 0.72 -2.52 21.44
N PHE A 62 -0.12 -2.49 22.47
CA PHE A 62 -1.57 -2.28 22.34
C PHE A 62 -2.31 -3.37 21.55
N GLY A 63 -1.89 -4.63 21.70
CA GLY A 63 -2.50 -5.76 20.99
C GLY A 63 -2.47 -5.53 19.47
N LEU A 64 -3.62 -5.71 18.82
CA LEU A 64 -3.77 -5.64 17.36
C LEU A 64 -3.45 -4.28 16.73
N LEU A 65 -3.37 -3.20 17.51
CA LEU A 65 -3.13 -1.86 16.97
C LEU A 65 -1.70 -1.67 16.45
N ARG A 66 -0.71 -2.37 17.02
CA ARG A 66 0.70 -2.27 16.60
C ARG A 66 1.44 -3.59 16.80
N VAL A 67 1.39 -4.43 15.76
CA VAL A 67 1.96 -5.79 15.72
C VAL A 67 2.92 -5.96 14.54
N LYS A 68 3.64 -7.10 14.53
CA LYS A 68 4.59 -7.48 13.48
C LYS A 68 3.93 -8.17 12.28
N GLU A 69 2.79 -8.82 12.49
CA GLU A 69 2.00 -9.52 11.48
C GLU A 69 0.55 -9.06 11.59
N PHE A 70 -0.04 -8.60 10.49
CA PHE A 70 -1.42 -8.12 10.49
C PHE A 70 -2.06 -8.27 9.11
N LEU A 71 -3.38 -8.43 9.09
CA LEU A 71 -4.18 -8.42 7.88
C LEU A 71 -4.37 -6.98 7.39
N MET A 72 -4.13 -6.74 6.10
CA MET A 72 -4.34 -5.43 5.49
C MET A 72 -5.13 -5.55 4.19
N LYS A 73 -6.07 -4.63 4.01
CA LYS A 73 -6.66 -4.32 2.69
C LYS A 73 -5.91 -3.13 2.07
N ASP A 74 -4.99 -3.41 1.17
CA ASP A 74 -4.28 -2.42 0.35
C ASP A 74 -4.96 -2.29 -1.02
N ALA A 75 -4.99 -1.07 -1.56
CA ALA A 75 -5.52 -0.78 -2.89
C ALA A 75 -4.64 0.27 -3.58
N TYR A 76 -4.51 0.13 -4.89
CA TYR A 76 -3.63 0.92 -5.73
C TYR A 76 -4.40 1.32 -6.99
N SER A 77 -4.56 2.63 -7.22
CA SER A 77 -5.15 3.17 -8.44
C SER A 77 -4.06 3.59 -9.42
N PHE A 78 -4.34 3.39 -10.71
CA PHE A 78 -3.52 3.84 -11.82
C PHE A 78 -4.43 4.61 -12.76
N ASP A 79 -4.07 5.87 -12.96
CA ASP A 79 -4.88 6.88 -13.63
C ASP A 79 -3.99 7.58 -14.69
N MET A 80 -4.61 8.10 -15.75
CA MET A 80 -3.88 8.71 -16.88
C MET A 80 -3.21 10.04 -16.51
N ASP A 81 -3.87 10.80 -15.64
CA ASP A 81 -3.48 12.15 -15.24
C ASP A 81 -3.92 12.43 -13.80
N THR A 82 -3.60 13.64 -13.32
CA THR A 82 -3.90 14.08 -11.95
C THR A 82 -5.39 14.29 -11.71
N ASP A 83 -6.15 14.68 -12.73
CA ASP A 83 -7.58 14.95 -12.57
C ASP A 83 -8.35 13.63 -12.41
N ALA A 84 -7.99 12.61 -13.21
CA ALA A 84 -8.47 11.25 -13.04
C ALA A 84 -8.04 10.64 -11.69
N LEU A 85 -6.80 10.91 -11.24
CA LEU A 85 -6.33 10.50 -9.91
C LEU A 85 -7.20 11.10 -8.79
N ASP A 86 -7.59 12.36 -8.88
CA ASP A 86 -8.44 13.00 -7.88
C ASP A 86 -9.82 12.33 -7.79
N VAL A 87 -10.36 11.88 -8.92
CA VAL A 87 -11.61 11.08 -8.96
C VAL A 87 -11.41 9.74 -8.26
N SER A 88 -10.38 8.98 -8.60
CA SER A 88 -10.04 7.69 -7.96
C SER A 88 -9.78 7.84 -6.45
N TYR A 89 -9.08 8.90 -6.05
CA TYR A 89 -8.82 9.23 -4.67
C TYR A 89 -10.11 9.53 -3.90
N THR A 90 -11.01 10.32 -4.48
CA THR A 90 -12.31 10.66 -3.88
C THR A 90 -13.20 9.43 -3.75
N ALA A 91 -13.24 8.58 -4.78
CA ALA A 91 -13.99 7.32 -4.74
C ALA A 91 -13.51 6.40 -3.60
N MET A 92 -12.19 6.30 -3.41
CA MET A 92 -11.59 5.55 -2.30
C MET A 92 -11.87 6.17 -0.94
N HIS A 93 -11.78 7.50 -0.81
CA HIS A 93 -12.15 8.21 0.40
C HIS A 93 -13.59 7.87 0.84
N ASP A 94 -14.54 7.98 -0.09
CA ASP A 94 -15.96 7.74 0.20
C ASP A 94 -16.23 6.26 0.52
N ALA A 95 -15.53 5.35 -0.15
CA ALA A 95 -15.58 3.92 0.17
C ALA A 95 -15.13 3.64 1.61
N TYR A 96 -14.04 4.25 2.08
CA TYR A 96 -13.57 4.10 3.46
C TYR A 96 -14.58 4.67 4.46
N LEU A 97 -15.17 5.84 4.19
CA LEU A 97 -16.21 6.40 5.07
C LEU A 97 -17.43 5.47 5.17
N ARG A 98 -17.87 4.86 4.06
CA ARG A 98 -18.96 3.88 4.06
C ARG A 98 -18.59 2.62 4.85
N ILE A 99 -17.37 2.12 4.71
CA ILE A 99 -16.88 0.96 5.46
C ILE A 99 -16.89 1.24 6.96
N PHE A 100 -16.32 2.36 7.40
CA PHE A 100 -16.30 2.72 8.82
C PHE A 100 -17.70 2.92 9.39
N ARG A 101 -18.60 3.59 8.65
CA ARG A 101 -20.00 3.73 9.05
C ARG A 101 -20.72 2.39 9.22
N ARG A 102 -20.48 1.43 8.31
CA ARG A 102 -21.04 0.06 8.41
C ARG A 102 -20.52 -0.70 9.62
N LEU A 103 -19.31 -0.38 10.09
CA LEU A 103 -18.71 -0.95 11.29
C LEU A 103 -19.12 -0.21 12.59
N GLY A 104 -19.99 0.80 12.50
CA GLY A 104 -20.38 1.62 13.66
C GLY A 104 -19.29 2.54 14.16
N LEU A 105 -18.29 2.87 13.32
CA LEU A 105 -17.15 3.71 13.69
C LEU A 105 -17.33 5.13 13.15
N GLU A 106 -17.06 6.11 14.01
CA GLU A 106 -16.97 7.52 13.61
C GLU A 106 -15.55 7.82 13.13
N ALA A 107 -15.39 7.98 11.82
CA ALA A 107 -14.10 8.24 11.17
C ALA A 107 -14.07 9.65 10.58
N PHE A 108 -12.99 10.38 10.86
CA PHE A 108 -12.79 11.75 10.37
C PHE A 108 -11.60 11.85 9.44
N ARG A 109 -11.76 12.59 8.34
CA ARG A 109 -10.65 12.90 7.44
C ARG A 109 -9.70 13.91 8.09
N ARG A 110 -8.42 13.54 8.23
CA ARG A 110 -7.34 14.46 8.61
C ARG A 110 -6.40 14.67 7.44
N ARG A 111 -6.05 15.93 7.15
CA ARG A 111 -5.03 16.26 6.16
C ARG A 111 -3.66 15.82 6.69
N ARG A 112 -2.99 14.92 6.00
CA ARG A 112 -1.62 14.49 6.31
C ARG A 112 -0.62 15.40 5.59
N ARG A 113 0.47 15.80 6.25
CA ARG A 113 1.59 16.46 5.56
C ARG A 113 2.18 15.47 4.53
N PRO A 114 2.38 15.88 3.26
CA PRO A 114 3.06 15.03 2.30
C PRO A 114 4.48 14.71 2.82
N GLY A 115 4.90 13.46 2.67
CA GLY A 115 6.25 13.03 3.05
C GLY A 115 7.30 13.77 2.21
N ARG A 116 8.51 13.99 2.76
CA ARG A 116 9.66 14.49 1.99
C ARG A 116 10.06 13.44 0.93
N HIS A 117 9.44 13.45 -0.25
CA HIS A 117 9.94 12.73 -1.41
C HIS A 117 11.16 13.47 -1.96
N ARG A 118 12.37 13.03 -1.62
CA ARG A 118 13.55 13.40 -2.41
C ARG A 118 13.39 12.72 -3.76
N ARG A 119 13.29 13.53 -4.84
CA ARG A 119 13.25 13.07 -6.23
C ARG A 119 14.36 12.03 -6.45
N VAL A 120 13.99 10.78 -6.70
CA VAL A 120 14.91 9.80 -7.25
C VAL A 120 15.10 10.22 -8.70
N ARG A 121 16.24 10.87 -9.00
CA ARG A 121 16.69 11.00 -10.38
C ARG A 121 17.10 9.60 -10.82
N LEU A 122 16.33 8.99 -11.70
CA LEU A 122 16.81 7.87 -12.51
C LEU A 122 17.93 8.45 -13.40
N ALA A 123 19.14 7.93 -13.22
CA ALA A 123 20.25 8.12 -14.14
C ALA A 123 20.09 7.16 -15.31
#